data_AF-A0AAJ7JGN7-F1
#
_entry.id   AF-A0AAJ7JGN7-F1
#
_cell.length_a   1.000
_cell.length_b   1.000
_cell.length_c   1.000
_cell.angle_alpha   90.00
_cell.angle_beta   90.00
_cell.angle_gamma   90.00
#
_symmetry.space_group_name_H-M   'P 1'
#
loop_
_entity.id
_entity.type
_entity.pdbx_description
1 polymer ?
#
loop_
_entity_poly.entity_id
_entity_poly.type
_entity_poly.pdbx_seq_one_letter_code
_entity_poly.pdbx_strand_id
1 'polypeptide(L)'
;MRRSIIFAALIVFPLIAAGNMTPINYVAELVNAMDTYEAADAPDIYKQIRNISDICENESLRLNLSRSLYMTRSFVISSSIRCITLRSPGLRMMSGAFEDLPNLKYLDLRENQIDTNDLFSFGPLPTVEVLLLGGQNSYIHLGDIEINNVYSELEYLDLSNIGIGYITVRQENPFPKLKYLNFAQNRKEEFSFGSSLSDSLIYLDLSKNLITSYAPRLTNLSLLWLAENEIEQIGEGGLNLSALKQLEILSVADNRISSIDEGAFTSLANLRYLNLSGNALSIGNLVSLNFSESFEILVLDRNSLVDIPNLNSSTITTLSLKCNQIQY
;
A
#
# COMPACT_ATOMS: atom_id res chain seq x y z
N MET A 1 0.12 11.07 -27.87
CA MET A 1 -1.10 10.35 -28.27
C MET A 1 -1.59 9.58 -27.03
N ARG A 2 -2.46 10.19 -26.21
CA ARG A 2 -2.97 9.60 -24.96
C ARG A 2 -4.20 8.76 -25.31
N ARG A 3 -4.10 7.43 -25.29
CA ARG A 3 -5.24 6.53 -25.42
C ARG A 3 -5.17 5.45 -24.35
N SER A 4 -6.21 5.43 -23.52
CA SER A 4 -6.91 4.24 -23.05
C SER A 4 -6.08 3.14 -22.36
N ILE A 5 -5.66 3.38 -21.12
CA ILE A 5 -5.15 2.32 -20.20
C ILE A 5 -6.06 2.17 -18.97
N ILE A 6 -6.94 3.14 -18.72
CA ILE A 6 -7.91 3.15 -17.61
C ILE A 6 -8.80 1.89 -17.60
N PHE A 7 -9.10 1.31 -18.77
CA PHE A 7 -10.04 0.19 -18.93
C PHE A 7 -9.47 -1.20 -18.57
N ALA A 8 -8.16 -1.41 -18.56
CA ALA A 8 -7.60 -2.74 -18.29
C ALA A 8 -7.62 -3.08 -16.78
N ALA A 9 -7.16 -2.15 -15.93
CA ALA A 9 -7.17 -2.32 -14.47
C ALA A 9 -8.60 -2.43 -13.87
N LEU A 10 -9.60 -1.82 -14.53
CA LEU A 10 -11.03 -1.84 -14.17
C LEU A 10 -11.67 -3.25 -14.21
N ILE A 11 -11.08 -4.19 -14.96
CA ILE A 11 -11.64 -5.53 -15.19
C ILE A 11 -10.98 -6.58 -14.28
N VAL A 12 -9.75 -6.33 -13.81
CA VAL A 12 -8.94 -7.34 -13.10
C VAL A 12 -9.51 -7.65 -11.72
N PHE A 13 -9.74 -6.63 -10.89
CA PHE A 13 -10.12 -6.83 -9.49
C PHE A 13 -11.48 -7.52 -9.24
N PRO A 14 -12.55 -7.25 -10.00
CA PRO A 14 -13.81 -7.98 -9.85
C PRO A 14 -13.75 -9.43 -10.36
N LEU A 15 -12.88 -9.73 -11.35
CA LEU A 15 -12.69 -11.09 -11.86
C LEU A 15 -11.85 -11.95 -10.89
N ILE A 16 -10.96 -11.33 -10.09
CA ILE A 16 -10.23 -11.97 -8.97
C ILE A 16 -11.22 -12.54 -7.94
N ALA A 17 -12.27 -11.78 -7.57
CA ALA A 17 -13.29 -12.23 -6.61
C ALA A 17 -14.19 -13.35 -7.16
N ALA A 18 -14.24 -13.52 -8.49
CA ALA A 18 -15.10 -14.48 -9.18
C ALA A 18 -14.37 -15.73 -9.72
N GLY A 19 -13.05 -15.83 -9.58
CA GLY A 19 -12.26 -16.98 -10.05
C GLY A 19 -12.19 -17.15 -11.58
N ASN A 20 -12.41 -16.08 -12.35
CA ASN A 20 -12.67 -16.15 -13.80
C ASN A 20 -11.47 -15.81 -14.70
N MET A 21 -10.25 -15.69 -14.17
CA MET A 21 -9.06 -15.31 -14.94
C MET A 21 -8.00 -16.42 -14.93
N THR A 22 -7.34 -16.64 -16.08
CA THR A 22 -6.18 -17.53 -16.12
C THR A 22 -4.99 -16.87 -15.40
N PRO A 23 -4.16 -17.63 -14.67
CA PRO A 23 -3.09 -17.07 -13.84
C PRO A 23 -2.18 -16.08 -14.61
N ILE A 24 -1.72 -16.43 -15.81
CA ILE A 24 -0.77 -15.63 -16.60
C ILE A 24 -1.31 -14.24 -17.01
N ASN A 25 -2.62 -14.11 -17.28
CA ASN A 25 -3.21 -12.81 -17.65
C ASN A 25 -3.32 -11.86 -16.45
N TYR A 26 -3.51 -12.40 -15.24
CA TYR A 26 -3.65 -11.64 -14.00
C TYR A 26 -2.38 -10.86 -13.64
N VAL A 27 -1.20 -11.50 -13.68
CA VAL A 27 0.06 -10.84 -13.30
C VAL A 27 0.44 -9.81 -14.35
N ALA A 28 0.32 -10.14 -15.64
CA ALA A 28 0.68 -9.23 -16.72
C ALA A 28 -0.23 -7.97 -16.77
N GLU A 29 -1.52 -8.08 -16.48
CA GLU A 29 -2.42 -6.92 -16.43
C GLU A 29 -2.19 -6.05 -15.20
N LEU A 30 -1.93 -6.64 -14.02
CA LEU A 30 -1.50 -5.90 -12.82
C LEU A 30 -0.18 -5.15 -13.07
N VAL A 31 0.82 -5.83 -13.66
CA VAL A 31 2.12 -5.23 -13.97
C VAL A 31 2.02 -4.12 -15.01
N ASN A 32 1.25 -4.30 -16.08
CA ASN A 32 1.03 -3.21 -17.06
C ASN A 32 0.24 -2.03 -16.47
N ALA A 33 -0.69 -2.30 -15.56
CA ALA A 33 -1.36 -1.27 -14.78
C ALA A 33 -0.43 -0.58 -13.76
N MET A 34 0.75 -1.15 -13.47
CA MET A 34 1.69 -0.67 -12.44
C MET A 34 2.97 -0.03 -13.02
N ASP A 35 3.49 -0.51 -14.17
CA ASP A 35 4.69 0.02 -14.87
C ASP A 35 4.52 1.43 -15.45
N THR A 36 3.29 1.96 -15.45
CA THR A 36 2.97 3.31 -15.93
C THR A 36 2.87 4.36 -14.83
N TYR A 37 3.04 3.97 -13.55
CA TYR A 37 2.83 4.86 -12.42
C TYR A 37 4.14 5.25 -11.74
N GLU A 38 4.46 6.53 -11.78
CA GLU A 38 5.31 7.15 -10.76
C GLU A 38 4.59 6.96 -9.43
N ALA A 39 5.29 6.44 -8.40
CA ALA A 39 4.72 6.09 -7.09
C ALA A 39 4.16 7.29 -6.28
N ALA A 40 3.89 8.43 -6.92
CA ALA A 40 3.11 9.54 -6.39
C ALA A 40 1.61 9.41 -6.68
N ASP A 41 1.22 8.61 -7.67
CA ASP A 41 -0.17 8.46 -8.14
C ASP A 41 -0.61 6.98 -8.17
N ALA A 42 -0.19 6.16 -7.19
CA ALA A 42 -0.77 4.82 -7.04
C ALA A 42 -2.31 4.97 -7.04
N PRO A 43 -3.04 4.28 -7.94
CA PRO A 43 -4.49 4.38 -7.94
C PRO A 43 -5.01 4.13 -6.53
N ASP A 44 -6.08 4.81 -6.09
CA ASP A 44 -6.82 4.36 -4.91
C ASP A 44 -7.24 2.91 -5.19
N ILE A 45 -6.43 1.94 -4.78
CA ILE A 45 -6.61 0.51 -5.07
C ILE A 45 -7.99 0.08 -4.58
N TYR A 46 -8.49 0.70 -3.51
CA TYR A 46 -9.86 0.50 -3.04
C TYR A 46 -10.97 0.94 -4.00
N LYS A 47 -10.79 2.05 -4.74
CA LYS A 47 -11.75 2.49 -5.78
C LYS A 47 -11.89 1.45 -6.89
N GLN A 48 -10.89 0.59 -7.05
CA GLN A 48 -10.83 -0.46 -8.05
C GLN A 48 -11.32 -1.81 -7.51
N ILE A 49 -11.21 -2.06 -6.20
CA ILE A 49 -11.68 -3.28 -5.52
C ILE A 49 -13.18 -3.25 -5.22
N ARG A 50 -13.71 -2.10 -4.81
CA ARG A 50 -15.14 -1.83 -4.72
C ARG A 50 -15.41 -0.54 -5.47
N ASN A 51 -16.33 -0.60 -6.43
CA ASN A 51 -16.78 0.60 -7.11
C ASN A 51 -17.40 1.54 -6.06
N ILE A 52 -16.82 2.74 -5.85
CA ILE A 52 -17.33 3.71 -4.88
C ILE A 52 -18.82 3.96 -5.08
N SER A 53 -19.31 3.93 -6.34
CA SER A 53 -20.74 4.13 -6.58
C SER A 53 -21.61 3.13 -5.84
N ASP A 54 -21.13 1.91 -5.64
CA ASP A 54 -21.85 0.83 -4.95
C ASP A 54 -21.78 1.01 -3.43
N ILE A 55 -20.68 1.58 -2.93
CA ILE A 55 -20.56 1.94 -1.51
C ILE A 55 -21.44 3.13 -1.19
N CYS A 56 -21.49 4.12 -2.08
CA CYS A 56 -22.17 5.39 -1.81
C CYS A 56 -23.65 5.40 -2.16
N GLU A 57 -24.10 4.61 -3.15
CA GLU A 57 -25.50 4.56 -3.62
C GLU A 57 -26.12 5.96 -3.86
N ASN A 58 -25.32 6.91 -4.34
CA ASN A 58 -25.66 8.34 -4.50
C ASN A 58 -25.94 9.11 -3.19
N GLU A 59 -25.76 8.51 -2.03
CA GLU A 59 -25.92 9.13 -0.71
C GLU A 59 -24.60 9.77 -0.25
N SER A 60 -24.13 10.74 -1.03
CA SER A 60 -22.84 11.39 -0.83
C SER A 60 -22.97 12.86 -0.44
N LEU A 61 -22.18 13.28 0.54
CA LEU A 61 -21.93 14.68 0.86
C LEU A 61 -20.51 15.05 0.42
N ARG A 62 -20.40 16.06 -0.45
CA ARG A 62 -19.11 16.60 -0.89
C ARG A 62 -19.03 18.06 -0.52
N LEU A 63 -18.05 18.42 0.29
CA LEU A 63 -17.77 19.79 0.69
C LEU A 63 -16.38 20.18 0.21
N ASN A 64 -16.30 21.23 -0.62
CA ASN A 64 -15.05 21.83 -1.05
C ASN A 64 -15.07 23.32 -0.70
N LEU A 65 -14.32 23.68 0.33
CA LEU A 65 -14.33 24.99 0.94
C LEU A 65 -13.00 25.69 0.70
N SER A 66 -13.06 26.99 0.39
CA SER A 66 -11.89 27.84 0.19
C SER A 66 -11.36 28.47 1.48
N ARG A 67 -11.97 28.16 2.62
CA ARG A 67 -11.63 28.68 3.95
C ARG A 67 -11.60 27.56 4.96
N SER A 68 -10.88 27.77 6.06
CA SER A 68 -10.82 26.84 7.18
C SER A 68 -12.21 26.54 7.73
N LEU A 69 -12.49 25.25 7.88
CA LEU A 69 -13.68 24.74 8.53
C LEU A 69 -13.30 24.23 9.93
N TYR A 70 -14.08 24.65 10.92
CA TYR A 70 -14.06 24.06 12.25
C TYR A 70 -15.33 23.23 12.42
N MET A 71 -15.18 21.91 12.51
CA MET A 71 -16.31 20.99 12.72
C MET A 71 -16.52 20.77 14.20
N THR A 72 -17.70 21.16 14.69
CA THR A 72 -18.14 20.82 16.05
C THR A 72 -18.55 19.35 16.13
N ARG A 73 -18.77 18.85 17.35
CA ARG A 73 -19.46 17.56 17.53
C ARG A 73 -20.79 17.56 16.78
N SER A 74 -21.14 16.43 16.17
CA SER A 74 -22.39 16.28 15.38
C SER A 74 -22.53 17.32 14.26
N PHE A 75 -21.43 17.61 13.53
CA PHE A 75 -21.41 18.64 12.50
C PHE A 75 -22.46 18.39 11.39
N VAL A 76 -22.70 17.11 11.06
CA VAL A 76 -23.76 16.68 10.15
C VAL A 76 -24.56 15.57 10.81
N ILE A 77 -25.87 15.67 10.70
CA ILE A 77 -26.81 14.64 11.15
C ILE A 77 -27.53 14.11 9.92
N SER A 78 -27.36 12.83 9.60
CA SER A 78 -28.07 12.20 8.49
C SER A 78 -28.07 10.68 8.62
N SER A 79 -29.25 10.09 8.45
CA SER A 79 -29.41 8.64 8.34
C SER A 79 -29.22 8.11 6.93
N SER A 80 -29.12 8.96 5.91
CA SER A 80 -28.90 8.51 4.52
C SER A 80 -27.44 8.61 4.10
N ILE A 81 -26.67 9.58 4.59
CA ILE A 81 -25.30 9.79 4.10
C ILE A 81 -24.42 8.55 4.35
N ARG A 82 -23.85 8.02 3.27
CA ARG A 82 -22.90 6.90 3.26
C ARG A 82 -21.48 7.31 2.94
N CYS A 83 -21.32 8.41 2.21
CA CYS A 83 -20.01 8.86 1.78
C CYS A 83 -19.82 10.35 2.05
N ILE A 84 -18.69 10.68 2.66
CA ILE A 84 -18.26 12.06 2.86
C ILE A 84 -16.91 12.26 2.16
N THR A 85 -16.84 13.31 1.34
CA THR A 85 -15.56 13.87 0.89
C THR A 85 -15.50 15.31 1.33
N LEU A 86 -14.45 15.64 2.08
CA LEU A 86 -14.25 16.99 2.58
C LEU A 86 -12.89 17.52 2.17
N ARG A 87 -12.88 18.71 1.57
CA ARG A 87 -11.70 19.49 1.21
C ARG A 87 -11.86 20.88 1.77
N SER A 88 -10.98 21.25 2.69
CA SER A 88 -10.98 22.51 3.41
C SER A 88 -9.58 22.74 3.97
N PRO A 89 -8.84 23.77 3.53
CA PRO A 89 -7.52 24.09 4.07
C PRO A 89 -7.59 24.35 5.58
N GLY A 90 -6.70 23.73 6.37
CA GLY A 90 -6.64 23.93 7.82
C GLY A 90 -7.88 23.41 8.55
N LEU A 91 -8.41 22.27 8.10
CA LEU A 91 -9.54 21.60 8.73
C LEU A 91 -9.22 21.27 10.19
N ARG A 92 -10.11 21.69 11.10
CA ARG A 92 -10.04 21.34 12.51
C ARG A 92 -11.36 20.70 12.92
N MET A 93 -11.31 19.70 13.80
CA MET A 93 -12.51 19.01 14.23
C MET A 93 -12.47 18.65 15.70
N MET A 94 -13.63 18.73 16.34
CA MET A 94 -13.84 18.18 17.67
C MET A 94 -14.09 16.68 17.57
N SER A 95 -13.78 15.96 18.65
CA SER A 95 -14.18 14.56 18.76
C SER A 95 -15.70 14.40 18.64
N GLY A 96 -16.13 13.39 17.90
CA GLY A 96 -17.54 13.12 17.60
C GLY A 96 -18.11 13.96 16.46
N ALA A 97 -17.29 14.58 15.60
CA ALA A 97 -17.77 15.36 14.46
C ALA A 97 -18.68 14.55 13.50
N PHE A 98 -18.48 13.23 13.42
CA PHE A 98 -19.22 12.31 12.54
C PHE A 98 -20.12 11.32 13.31
N GLU A 99 -20.38 11.55 14.60
CA GLU A 99 -21.07 10.59 15.49
C GLU A 99 -22.52 10.31 15.07
N ASP A 100 -23.22 11.29 14.49
CA ASP A 100 -24.63 11.20 14.06
C ASP A 100 -24.81 10.80 12.58
N LEU A 101 -23.89 9.97 12.08
CA LEU A 101 -23.90 9.43 10.72
C LEU A 101 -23.86 7.88 10.75
N PRO A 102 -24.96 7.22 11.16
CA PRO A 102 -24.96 5.78 11.44
C PRO A 102 -24.62 4.91 10.22
N ASN A 103 -24.84 5.41 9.00
CA ASN A 103 -24.61 4.68 7.75
C ASN A 103 -23.34 5.10 7.01
N LEU A 104 -22.45 5.88 7.63
CA LEU A 104 -21.20 6.33 6.99
C LEU A 104 -20.26 5.16 6.72
N LYS A 105 -19.98 4.89 5.45
CA LYS A 105 -19.07 3.82 4.99
C LYS A 105 -17.75 4.34 4.45
N TYR A 106 -17.74 5.55 3.90
CA TYR A 106 -16.59 6.13 3.23
C TYR A 106 -16.33 7.54 3.74
N LEU A 107 -15.12 7.78 4.22
CA LEU A 107 -14.69 9.08 4.70
C LEU A 107 -13.35 9.47 4.05
N ASP A 108 -13.39 10.48 3.19
CA ASP A 108 -12.21 11.03 2.54
C ASP A 108 -11.90 12.44 3.08
N LEU A 109 -10.83 12.52 3.86
CA LEU A 109 -10.30 13.74 4.47
C LEU A 109 -8.88 14.07 3.99
N ARG A 110 -8.47 13.55 2.84
CA ARG A 110 -7.14 13.84 2.28
C ARG A 110 -6.93 15.32 2.01
N GLU A 111 -5.68 15.75 2.02
CA GLU A 111 -5.25 17.10 1.61
C GLU A 111 -5.91 18.23 2.42
N ASN A 112 -6.16 17.99 3.71
CA ASN A 112 -6.81 18.96 4.60
C ASN A 112 -5.87 19.63 5.60
N GLN A 113 -4.60 19.21 5.64
CA GLN A 113 -3.58 19.67 6.60
C GLN A 113 -4.05 19.49 8.06
N ILE A 114 -4.70 18.35 8.34
CA ILE A 114 -5.11 17.98 9.71
C ILE A 114 -3.84 17.73 10.52
N ASP A 115 -3.76 18.29 11.73
CA ASP A 115 -2.66 18.01 12.65
C ASP A 115 -2.61 16.50 12.94
N THR A 116 -1.42 15.91 12.89
CA THR A 116 -1.23 14.46 13.08
C THR A 116 -1.80 13.97 14.41
N ASN A 117 -1.76 14.80 15.47
CA ASN A 117 -2.32 14.45 16.78
C ASN A 117 -3.87 14.41 16.78
N ASP A 118 -4.50 15.09 15.82
CA ASP A 118 -5.96 15.09 15.64
C ASP A 118 -6.42 13.95 14.71
N LEU A 119 -5.49 13.24 14.05
CA LEU A 119 -5.82 12.05 13.28
C LEU A 119 -6.32 10.96 14.24
N PHE A 120 -7.51 10.43 13.96
CA PHE A 120 -8.27 9.50 14.82
C PHE A 120 -8.94 10.12 16.04
N SER A 121 -8.93 11.46 16.19
CA SER A 121 -9.72 12.15 17.22
C SER A 121 -11.23 12.18 16.92
N PHE A 122 -11.64 11.79 15.71
CA PHE A 122 -13.03 11.87 15.20
C PHE A 122 -14.06 11.09 16.04
N GLY A 123 -13.60 10.20 16.92
CA GLY A 123 -14.42 9.27 17.67
C GLY A 123 -14.52 7.90 16.98
N PRO A 124 -15.32 6.98 17.53
CA PRO A 124 -15.57 5.70 16.88
C PRO A 124 -16.29 5.91 15.54
N LEU A 125 -15.85 5.23 14.50
CA LEU A 125 -16.50 5.19 13.18
C LEU A 125 -16.91 3.74 12.89
N PRO A 126 -17.98 3.25 13.54
CA PRO A 126 -18.25 1.81 13.62
C PRO A 126 -18.65 1.17 12.28
N THR A 127 -19.12 1.97 11.32
CA THR A 127 -19.60 1.50 10.01
C THR A 127 -18.66 1.85 8.86
N VAL A 128 -17.58 2.58 9.11
CA VAL A 128 -16.66 3.05 8.06
C VAL A 128 -15.81 1.89 7.56
N GLU A 129 -15.93 1.63 6.26
CA GLU A 129 -15.17 0.63 5.50
C GLU A 129 -13.90 1.24 4.88
N VAL A 130 -13.92 2.55 4.58
CA VAL A 130 -12.84 3.29 3.91
C VAL A 130 -12.54 4.60 4.61
N LEU A 131 -11.28 4.76 5.02
CA LEU A 131 -10.80 5.97 5.67
C LEU A 131 -9.55 6.48 4.95
N LEU A 132 -9.70 7.62 4.28
CA LEU A 132 -8.62 8.25 3.52
C LEU A 132 -8.12 9.49 4.24
N LEU A 133 -6.91 9.39 4.79
CA LEU A 133 -6.29 10.44 5.58
C LEU A 133 -4.98 10.91 4.96
N GLY A 134 -4.55 10.43 3.79
CA GLY A 134 -3.29 10.84 3.20
C GLY A 134 -3.14 12.34 2.90
N GLY A 135 -1.89 12.79 2.76
CA GLY A 135 -1.58 14.17 2.34
C GLY A 135 -1.85 15.23 3.42
N GLN A 136 -1.59 14.91 4.70
CA GLN A 136 -1.71 15.90 5.80
C GLN A 136 -0.41 16.64 6.08
N ASN A 137 0.71 16.13 5.56
CA ASN A 137 2.03 16.64 5.90
C ASN A 137 2.21 18.11 5.49
N SER A 138 2.54 18.96 6.46
CA SER A 138 2.86 20.38 6.23
C SER A 138 4.36 20.68 6.26
N TYR A 139 5.22 19.68 6.49
CA TYR A 139 6.69 19.77 6.65
C TYR A 139 7.20 20.57 7.86
N ILE A 140 6.33 21.10 8.71
CA ILE A 140 6.73 22.01 9.80
C ILE A 140 6.89 21.25 11.13
N HIS A 141 6.10 20.20 11.37
CA HIS A 141 6.16 19.39 12.59
C HIS A 141 5.84 17.92 12.30
N LEU A 142 6.61 17.00 12.89
CA LEU A 142 6.23 15.59 13.00
C LEU A 142 5.36 15.46 14.25
N GLY A 143 4.11 15.02 14.09
CA GLY A 143 3.21 14.75 15.20
C GLY A 143 3.01 13.26 15.41
N ASP A 144 2.61 12.87 16.62
CA ASP A 144 2.33 11.47 16.94
C ASP A 144 0.87 11.14 16.61
N ILE A 145 0.60 9.88 16.28
CA ILE A 145 -0.76 9.39 16.13
C ILE A 145 -1.14 8.58 17.35
N GLU A 146 -2.32 8.86 17.89
CA GLU A 146 -2.96 8.03 18.91
C GLU A 146 -4.21 7.33 18.38
N ILE A 147 -4.14 6.00 18.26
CA ILE A 147 -5.28 5.16 17.87
C ILE A 147 -5.94 4.64 19.14
N ASN A 148 -6.99 5.35 19.57
CA ASN A 148 -7.72 5.10 20.82
C ASN A 148 -9.01 4.30 20.63
N ASN A 149 -9.51 4.17 19.39
CA ASN A 149 -10.76 3.48 19.05
C ASN A 149 -10.51 2.22 18.22
N VAL A 150 -11.49 1.31 18.23
CA VAL A 150 -11.56 0.17 17.30
C VAL A 150 -12.43 0.55 16.11
N TYR A 151 -11.93 0.32 14.90
CA TYR A 151 -12.62 0.57 13.64
C TYR A 151 -13.03 -0.76 13.03
N SER A 152 -14.14 -1.31 13.54
CA SER A 152 -14.54 -2.71 13.35
C SER A 152 -14.80 -3.13 11.90
N GLU A 153 -15.24 -2.18 11.06
CA GLU A 153 -15.57 -2.43 9.65
C GLU A 153 -14.51 -1.93 8.67
N LEU A 154 -13.44 -1.29 9.16
CA LEU A 154 -12.45 -0.65 8.30
C LEU A 154 -11.65 -1.69 7.50
N GLU A 155 -11.74 -1.61 6.18
CA GLU A 155 -11.04 -2.49 5.26
C GLU A 155 -9.87 -1.79 4.56
N TYR A 156 -9.96 -0.47 4.38
CA TYR A 156 -8.94 0.33 3.71
C TYR A 156 -8.61 1.60 4.47
N LEU A 157 -7.31 1.75 4.76
CA LEU A 157 -6.76 2.88 5.48
C LEU A 157 -5.61 3.47 4.67
N ASP A 158 -5.74 4.76 4.33
CA ASP A 158 -4.66 5.53 3.72
C ASP A 158 -4.10 6.53 4.74
N LEU A 159 -2.83 6.30 5.10
CA LEU A 159 -1.99 7.13 5.96
C LEU A 159 -0.77 7.63 5.20
N SER A 160 -0.82 7.74 3.87
CA SER A 160 0.31 8.19 3.07
C SER A 160 0.61 9.68 3.26
N ASN A 161 1.88 10.07 3.30
CA ASN A 161 2.32 11.46 3.38
C ASN A 161 1.58 12.28 4.48
N ILE A 162 1.56 11.77 5.72
CA ILE A 162 0.92 12.47 6.85
C ILE A 162 1.91 13.04 7.86
N GLY A 163 3.22 12.81 7.68
CA GLY A 163 4.26 13.37 8.53
C GLY A 163 4.28 12.81 9.95
N ILE A 164 4.10 11.49 10.10
CA ILE A 164 4.10 10.81 11.41
C ILE A 164 5.46 10.95 12.13
N GLY A 165 5.40 11.13 13.46
CA GLY A 165 6.45 10.86 14.44
C GLY A 165 6.39 9.41 14.95
N TYR A 166 5.56 9.13 15.94
CA TYR A 166 5.30 7.79 16.47
C TYR A 166 3.84 7.39 16.30
N ILE A 167 3.58 6.08 16.28
CA ILE A 167 2.22 5.52 16.29
C ILE A 167 2.01 4.86 17.64
N THR A 168 1.07 5.39 18.42
CA THR A 168 0.62 4.81 19.69
C THR A 168 -0.73 4.14 19.47
N VAL A 169 -0.77 2.83 19.66
CA VAL A 169 -2.02 2.05 19.61
C VAL A 169 -2.40 1.66 21.03
N ARG A 170 -3.59 2.06 21.49
CA ARG A 170 -4.06 1.77 22.86
C ARG A 170 -5.04 0.60 22.95
N GLN A 171 -5.64 0.20 21.84
CA GLN A 171 -6.57 -0.92 21.77
C GLN A 171 -5.89 -2.15 21.18
N GLU A 172 -6.24 -3.34 21.67
CA GLU A 172 -5.86 -4.57 21.00
C GLU A 172 -6.58 -4.66 19.65
N ASN A 173 -5.82 -4.91 18.58
CA ASN A 173 -6.35 -5.09 17.22
C ASN A 173 -7.34 -3.99 16.78
N PRO A 174 -6.90 -2.73 16.65
CA PRO A 174 -7.78 -1.59 16.33
C PRO A 174 -8.43 -1.69 14.96
N PHE A 175 -7.90 -2.52 14.05
CA PHE A 175 -8.38 -2.66 12.68
C PHE A 175 -8.61 -4.14 12.31
N PRO A 176 -9.60 -4.81 12.92
CA PRO A 176 -9.74 -6.27 12.83
C PRO A 176 -10.08 -6.79 11.42
N LYS A 177 -10.59 -5.94 10.52
CA LYS A 177 -10.95 -6.28 9.14
C LYS A 177 -10.06 -5.59 8.09
N LEU A 178 -8.97 -4.95 8.51
CA LEU A 178 -8.11 -4.20 7.60
C LEU A 178 -7.49 -5.13 6.57
N LYS A 179 -7.69 -4.82 5.29
CA LYS A 179 -7.15 -5.57 4.16
C LYS A 179 -6.07 -4.79 3.43
N TYR A 180 -6.18 -3.46 3.44
CA TYR A 180 -5.33 -2.57 2.67
C TYR A 180 -4.82 -1.44 3.56
N LEU A 181 -3.51 -1.30 3.63
CA LEU A 181 -2.86 -0.19 4.32
C LEU A 181 -1.89 0.50 3.37
N ASN A 182 -2.12 1.79 3.14
CA ASN A 182 -1.14 2.66 2.51
C ASN A 182 -0.43 3.49 3.58
N PHE A 183 0.89 3.32 3.68
CA PHE A 183 1.77 4.04 4.59
C PHE A 183 2.93 4.71 3.83
N ALA A 184 2.79 4.90 2.53
CA ALA A 184 3.84 5.46 1.69
C ALA A 184 4.19 6.91 2.08
N GLN A 185 5.39 7.35 1.68
CA GLN A 185 5.78 8.77 1.77
C GLN A 185 5.80 9.36 3.20
N ASN A 186 6.03 8.54 4.23
CA ASN A 186 6.10 9.00 5.62
C ASN A 186 7.52 9.24 6.12
N ARG A 187 8.54 9.06 5.26
CA ARG A 187 9.97 9.27 5.56
C ARG A 187 10.43 8.48 6.81
N LYS A 188 9.92 7.26 6.98
CA LYS A 188 10.24 6.43 8.14
C LYS A 188 11.40 5.49 7.88
N GLU A 189 12.35 5.48 8.81
CA GLU A 189 13.46 4.51 8.82
C GLU A 189 12.98 3.11 9.22
N GLU A 190 11.88 3.03 9.97
CA GLU A 190 11.27 1.78 10.41
C GLU A 190 9.75 1.85 10.31
N PHE A 191 9.13 0.77 9.84
CA PHE A 191 7.68 0.61 9.91
C PHE A 191 7.32 -0.26 11.12
N SER A 192 6.73 0.36 12.14
CA SER A 192 6.16 -0.33 13.29
C SER A 192 4.73 0.12 13.53
N PHE A 193 3.82 -0.83 13.40
CA PHE A 193 2.44 -0.69 13.81
C PHE A 193 2.15 -1.59 15.02
N GLY A 194 3.19 -1.99 15.76
CA GLY A 194 3.12 -2.99 16.83
C GLY A 194 2.57 -4.35 16.35
N SER A 195 1.92 -5.09 17.25
CA SER A 195 1.15 -6.29 16.93
C SER A 195 -0.29 -5.96 16.48
N SER A 196 -0.54 -4.71 16.09
CA SER A 196 -1.89 -4.18 15.88
C SER A 196 -2.41 -4.37 14.45
N LEU A 197 -1.55 -4.81 13.52
CA LEU A 197 -1.98 -5.29 12.21
C LEU A 197 -2.41 -6.75 12.34
N SER A 198 -3.61 -7.03 11.88
CA SER A 198 -4.19 -8.35 11.85
C SER A 198 -3.65 -9.18 10.67
N ASP A 199 -3.83 -10.50 10.76
CA ASP A 199 -3.68 -11.41 9.62
C ASP A 199 -4.74 -11.20 8.54
N SER A 200 -5.64 -10.22 8.64
CA SER A 200 -6.54 -9.88 7.53
C SER A 200 -5.89 -9.02 6.45
N LEU A 201 -4.68 -8.50 6.70
CA LEU A 201 -4.00 -7.61 5.76
C LEU A 201 -3.52 -8.37 4.52
N ILE A 202 -3.92 -7.88 3.35
CA ILE A 202 -3.64 -8.47 2.03
C ILE A 202 -2.63 -7.61 1.27
N TYR A 203 -2.74 -6.29 1.41
CA TYR A 203 -1.91 -5.31 0.72
C TYR A 203 -1.30 -4.32 1.70
N LEU A 204 0.00 -4.09 1.54
CA LEU A 204 0.75 -3.12 2.31
C LEU A 204 1.67 -2.31 1.41
N ASP A 205 1.48 -0.99 1.41
CA ASP A 205 2.36 -0.04 0.74
C ASP A 205 3.23 0.71 1.74
N LEU A 206 4.54 0.47 1.68
CA LEU A 206 5.57 1.14 2.47
C LEU A 206 6.52 1.96 1.57
N SER A 207 6.15 2.22 0.32
CA SER A 207 7.03 2.88 -0.65
C SER A 207 7.39 4.30 -0.23
N LYS A 208 8.52 4.83 -0.73
CA LYS A 208 8.96 6.22 -0.47
C LYS A 208 9.12 6.52 1.02
N ASN A 209 9.60 5.55 1.78
CA ASN A 209 10.06 5.74 3.14
C ASN A 209 11.59 5.72 3.16
N LEU A 210 12.20 5.53 4.33
CA LEU A 210 13.65 5.43 4.50
C LEU A 210 14.02 4.05 5.09
N ILE A 211 13.20 3.04 4.81
CA ILE A 211 13.30 1.73 5.46
C ILE A 211 14.59 1.04 5.03
N THR A 212 15.40 0.63 6.00
CA THR A 212 16.64 -0.12 5.77
C THR A 212 16.48 -1.62 5.99
N SER A 213 15.56 -2.01 6.89
CA SER A 213 15.23 -3.40 7.20
C SER A 213 13.76 -3.57 7.53
N TYR A 214 13.20 -4.75 7.24
CA TYR A 214 11.82 -5.07 7.54
C TYR A 214 11.62 -6.58 7.68
N ALA A 215 10.93 -7.00 8.75
CA ALA A 215 10.67 -8.40 9.06
C ALA A 215 9.20 -8.60 9.51
N PRO A 216 8.23 -8.50 8.59
CA PRO A 216 6.81 -8.63 8.91
C PRO A 216 6.46 -10.04 9.37
N ARG A 217 5.46 -10.15 10.23
CA ARG A 217 4.79 -11.42 10.59
C ARG A 217 3.38 -11.51 9.99
N LEU A 218 3.20 -11.00 8.78
CA LEU A 218 1.90 -10.88 8.10
C LEU A 218 1.68 -12.08 7.18
N THR A 219 1.14 -13.16 7.72
CA THR A 219 1.16 -14.46 7.03
C THR A 219 0.24 -14.55 5.81
N ASN A 220 -0.80 -13.70 5.76
CA ASN A 220 -1.77 -13.62 4.65
C ASN A 220 -1.49 -12.49 3.65
N LEU A 221 -0.38 -11.75 3.82
CA LEU A 221 -0.03 -10.66 2.92
C LEU A 221 0.27 -11.21 1.53
N SER A 222 -0.41 -10.68 0.52
CA SER A 222 -0.29 -11.11 -0.87
C SER A 222 0.48 -10.08 -1.72
N LEU A 223 0.36 -8.80 -1.38
CA LEU A 223 1.02 -7.70 -2.09
C LEU A 223 1.82 -6.83 -1.12
N LEU A 224 3.11 -6.65 -1.39
CA LEU A 224 4.00 -5.81 -0.61
C LEU A 224 4.78 -4.85 -1.51
N TRP A 225 4.65 -3.55 -1.26
CA TRP A 225 5.45 -2.53 -1.91
C TRP A 225 6.40 -1.87 -0.92
N LEU A 226 7.67 -1.87 -1.31
CA LEU A 226 8.80 -1.28 -0.58
C LEU A 226 9.65 -0.45 -1.55
N ALA A 227 9.09 0.00 -2.67
CA ALA A 227 9.84 0.76 -3.66
C ALA A 227 10.32 2.11 -3.11
N GLU A 228 11.45 2.62 -3.60
CA GLU A 228 12.02 3.90 -3.16
C GLU A 228 12.23 3.92 -1.62
N ASN A 229 12.91 2.90 -1.10
CA ASN A 229 13.39 2.83 0.28
C ASN A 229 14.92 2.70 0.29
N GLU A 230 15.52 2.38 1.44
CA GLU A 230 16.97 2.34 1.64
C GLU A 230 17.44 0.92 1.99
N ILE A 231 16.75 -0.11 1.48
CA ILE A 231 17.07 -1.51 1.76
C ILE A 231 18.34 -1.92 1.00
N GLU A 232 19.32 -2.45 1.72
CA GLU A 232 20.62 -2.84 1.15
C GLU A 232 20.74 -4.35 0.88
N GLN A 233 19.94 -5.17 1.57
CA GLN A 233 20.00 -6.64 1.45
C GLN A 233 18.63 -7.30 1.63
N ILE A 234 18.40 -8.40 0.93
CA ILE A 234 17.27 -9.31 1.17
C ILE A 234 17.80 -10.54 1.89
N GLY A 235 17.32 -10.79 3.12
CA GLY A 235 17.90 -11.82 3.99
C GLY A 235 17.79 -11.53 5.48
N GLU A 236 18.57 -12.26 6.29
CA GLU A 236 18.46 -12.30 7.77
C GLU A 236 18.80 -10.97 8.46
N GLY A 237 19.44 -10.02 7.77
CA GLY A 237 19.79 -8.69 8.30
C GLY A 237 19.19 -7.49 7.59
N GLY A 238 18.23 -7.67 6.67
CA GLY A 238 17.63 -6.58 5.90
C GLY A 238 16.15 -6.79 5.70
N LEU A 239 15.73 -7.09 4.48
CA LEU A 239 14.36 -7.49 4.19
C LEU A 239 14.19 -9.00 4.40
N ASN A 240 13.56 -9.39 5.50
CA ASN A 240 13.27 -10.78 5.82
C ASN A 240 11.84 -11.14 5.44
N LEU A 241 11.70 -12.01 4.45
CA LEU A 241 10.41 -12.39 3.84
C LEU A 241 9.90 -13.74 4.34
N SER A 242 10.58 -14.39 5.30
CA SER A 242 10.34 -15.79 5.70
C SER A 242 8.90 -16.09 6.17
N ALA A 243 8.20 -15.10 6.71
CA ALA A 243 6.83 -15.23 7.20
C ALA A 243 5.75 -15.01 6.13
N LEU A 244 6.08 -14.44 4.96
CA LEU A 244 5.12 -13.98 3.95
C LEU A 244 4.70 -15.09 2.98
N LYS A 245 4.15 -16.19 3.51
CA LYS A 245 3.88 -17.41 2.74
C LYS A 245 2.84 -17.24 1.63
N GLN A 246 1.96 -16.25 1.74
CA GLN A 246 0.94 -15.95 0.73
C GLN A 246 1.35 -14.84 -0.25
N LEU A 247 2.61 -14.37 -0.19
CA LEU A 247 3.05 -13.27 -1.03
C LEU A 247 3.08 -13.67 -2.50
N GLU A 248 2.37 -12.92 -3.34
CA GLU A 248 2.31 -13.10 -4.79
C GLU A 248 3.11 -12.03 -5.53
N ILE A 249 3.09 -10.80 -5.01
CA ILE A 249 3.67 -9.62 -5.66
C ILE A 249 4.57 -8.88 -4.67
N LEU A 250 5.84 -8.76 -5.03
CA LEU A 250 6.81 -7.97 -4.29
C LEU A 250 7.46 -6.92 -5.20
N SER A 251 7.42 -5.66 -4.75
CA SER A 251 8.22 -4.59 -5.36
C SER A 251 9.20 -4.03 -4.33
N VAL A 252 10.49 -4.13 -4.65
CA VAL A 252 11.61 -3.52 -3.92
C VAL A 252 12.44 -2.67 -4.88
N ALA A 253 11.76 -2.07 -5.87
CA ALA A 253 12.38 -1.24 -6.88
C ALA A 253 13.02 0.01 -6.27
N ASP A 254 14.06 0.53 -6.90
CA ASP A 254 14.74 1.78 -6.53
C ASP A 254 15.13 1.78 -5.03
N ASN A 255 15.74 0.69 -4.59
CA ASN A 255 16.39 0.55 -3.27
C ASN A 255 17.92 0.53 -3.46
N ARG A 256 18.68 0.09 -2.44
CA ARG A 256 20.14 -0.04 -2.49
C ARG A 256 20.60 -1.51 -2.47
N ILE A 257 19.76 -2.42 -2.95
CA ILE A 257 20.00 -3.85 -2.78
C ILE A 257 21.23 -4.27 -3.57
N SER A 258 22.23 -4.78 -2.85
CA SER A 258 23.50 -5.26 -3.42
C SER A 258 23.84 -6.69 -3.00
N SER A 259 23.03 -7.30 -2.14
CA SER A 259 23.13 -8.70 -1.73
C SER A 259 21.75 -9.35 -1.52
N ILE A 260 21.70 -10.66 -1.81
CA ILE A 260 20.52 -11.52 -1.62
C ILE A 260 21.03 -12.82 -0.99
N ASP A 261 20.58 -13.12 0.23
CA ASP A 261 20.97 -14.33 0.94
C ASP A 261 20.49 -15.59 0.21
N GLU A 262 21.23 -16.69 0.38
CA GLU A 262 20.80 -17.99 -0.10
C GLU A 262 19.47 -18.39 0.52
N GLY A 263 18.49 -18.73 -0.32
CA GLY A 263 17.16 -19.13 0.14
C GLY A 263 16.28 -17.99 0.65
N ALA A 264 16.65 -16.72 0.43
CA ALA A 264 15.85 -15.55 0.84
C ALA A 264 14.38 -15.58 0.34
N PHE A 265 14.12 -16.30 -0.76
CA PHE A 265 12.80 -16.45 -1.37
C PHE A 265 12.16 -17.82 -1.18
N THR A 266 12.83 -18.78 -0.51
CA THR A 266 12.37 -20.19 -0.44
C THR A 266 11.02 -20.37 0.25
N SER A 267 10.65 -19.47 1.17
CA SER A 267 9.33 -19.49 1.84
C SER A 267 8.19 -18.95 0.99
N LEU A 268 8.49 -18.26 -0.12
CA LEU A 268 7.51 -17.52 -0.92
C LEU A 268 6.95 -18.40 -2.05
N ALA A 269 6.33 -19.51 -1.68
CA ALA A 269 5.83 -20.52 -2.61
C ALA A 269 4.78 -20.00 -3.60
N ASN A 270 4.15 -18.86 -3.30
CA ASN A 270 3.13 -18.23 -4.13
C ASN A 270 3.66 -17.01 -4.90
N LEU A 271 4.96 -16.68 -4.82
CA LEU A 271 5.48 -15.48 -5.48
C LEU A 271 5.43 -15.63 -7.00
N ARG A 272 4.84 -14.65 -7.68
CA ARG A 272 4.65 -14.64 -9.14
C ARG A 272 5.33 -13.46 -9.80
N TYR A 273 5.42 -12.34 -9.09
CA TYR A 273 6.04 -11.11 -9.57
C TYR A 273 7.08 -10.59 -8.58
N LEU A 274 8.27 -10.29 -9.09
CA LEU A 274 9.33 -9.61 -8.35
C LEU A 274 9.91 -8.46 -9.16
N ASN A 275 9.82 -7.26 -8.61
CA ASN A 275 10.51 -6.09 -9.14
C ASN A 275 11.73 -5.73 -8.27
N LEU A 276 12.91 -5.91 -8.85
CA LEU A 276 14.22 -5.57 -8.31
C LEU A 276 14.89 -4.44 -9.11
N SER A 277 14.13 -3.72 -9.94
CA SER A 277 14.70 -2.65 -10.77
C SER A 277 15.31 -1.53 -9.95
N GLY A 278 16.30 -0.81 -10.50
CA GLY A 278 16.89 0.35 -9.83
C GLY A 278 17.70 0.01 -8.58
N ASN A 279 18.27 -1.19 -8.51
CA ASN A 279 19.13 -1.63 -7.41
C ASN A 279 20.60 -1.74 -7.87
N ALA A 280 21.46 -2.28 -7.01
CA ALA A 280 22.89 -2.45 -7.26
C ALA A 280 23.26 -3.92 -7.51
N LEU A 281 22.36 -4.70 -8.13
CA LEU A 281 22.56 -6.13 -8.34
C LEU A 281 23.54 -6.43 -9.49
N SER A 282 24.36 -7.44 -9.26
CA SER A 282 25.23 -8.10 -10.23
C SER A 282 24.77 -9.54 -10.47
N ILE A 283 25.32 -10.22 -11.48
CA ILE A 283 24.99 -11.63 -11.78
C ILE A 283 25.23 -12.54 -10.57
N GLY A 284 26.29 -12.29 -9.80
CA GLY A 284 26.62 -13.09 -8.62
C GLY A 284 25.53 -13.08 -7.56
N ASN A 285 24.75 -11.98 -7.48
CA ASN A 285 23.62 -11.87 -6.55
C ASN A 285 22.40 -12.69 -6.99
N LEU A 286 22.32 -13.05 -8.27
CA LEU A 286 21.16 -13.74 -8.84
C LEU A 286 21.31 -15.26 -8.81
N VAL A 287 22.53 -15.78 -8.56
CA VAL A 287 22.79 -17.22 -8.49
C VAL A 287 22.03 -17.89 -7.35
N SER A 288 21.76 -17.14 -6.26
CA SER A 288 21.00 -17.60 -5.10
C SER A 288 19.48 -17.55 -5.29
N LEU A 289 18.98 -17.02 -6.41
CA LEU A 289 17.55 -16.96 -6.70
C LEU A 289 17.03 -18.34 -7.08
N ASN A 290 16.44 -19.01 -6.11
CA ASN A 290 15.68 -20.23 -6.33
C ASN A 290 14.18 -19.90 -6.18
N PHE A 291 13.54 -19.63 -7.31
CA PHE A 291 12.12 -19.28 -7.35
C PHE A 291 11.23 -20.52 -7.29
N SER A 292 10.00 -20.34 -6.79
CA SER A 292 8.96 -21.36 -6.83
C SER A 292 8.49 -21.66 -8.26
N GLU A 293 7.83 -22.79 -8.45
CA GLU A 293 7.20 -23.17 -9.74
C GLU A 293 6.05 -22.24 -10.16
N SER A 294 5.59 -21.36 -9.27
CA SER A 294 4.57 -20.35 -9.52
C SER A 294 5.12 -19.03 -10.06
N PHE A 295 6.45 -18.86 -10.10
CA PHE A 295 7.09 -17.60 -10.42
C PHE A 295 7.09 -17.31 -11.94
N GLU A 296 6.64 -16.10 -12.32
CA GLU A 296 6.31 -15.77 -13.70
C GLU A 296 7.07 -14.55 -14.24
N ILE A 297 7.25 -13.50 -13.45
CA ILE A 297 7.74 -12.20 -13.94
C ILE A 297 8.85 -11.67 -13.03
N LEU A 298 10.00 -11.41 -13.65
CA LEU A 298 11.15 -10.80 -13.00
C LEU A 298 11.57 -9.51 -13.73
N VAL A 299 11.62 -8.41 -12.98
CA VAL A 299 12.10 -7.12 -13.48
C VAL A 299 13.43 -6.79 -12.80
N LEU A 300 14.49 -6.69 -13.61
CA LEU A 300 15.87 -6.40 -13.20
C LEU A 300 16.42 -5.15 -13.92
N ASP A 301 15.53 -4.29 -14.41
CA ASP A 301 15.89 -3.06 -15.09
C ASP A 301 16.79 -2.17 -14.22
N ARG A 302 17.68 -1.36 -14.82
CA ARG A 302 18.53 -0.41 -14.09
C ARG A 302 19.31 -1.06 -12.92
N ASN A 303 20.02 -2.14 -13.21
CA ASN A 303 20.97 -2.78 -12.29
C ASN A 303 22.39 -2.75 -12.91
N SER A 304 23.34 -3.49 -12.32
CA SER A 304 24.73 -3.59 -12.79
C SER A 304 25.04 -4.94 -13.46
N LEU A 305 24.07 -5.51 -14.20
CA LEU A 305 24.26 -6.78 -14.89
C LEU A 305 25.12 -6.60 -16.15
N VAL A 306 26.14 -7.45 -16.31
CA VAL A 306 27.09 -7.42 -17.45
C VAL A 306 26.82 -8.50 -18.50
N ASP A 307 25.92 -9.44 -18.20
CA ASP A 307 25.52 -10.57 -19.04
C ASP A 307 24.08 -10.99 -18.66
N ILE A 308 23.47 -11.86 -19.45
CA ILE A 308 22.14 -12.43 -19.21
C ILE A 308 22.24 -13.48 -18.08
N PRO A 309 21.51 -13.33 -16.96
CA PRO A 309 21.61 -14.27 -15.86
C PRO A 309 20.99 -15.63 -16.20
N ASN A 310 21.66 -16.70 -15.79
CA ASN A 310 21.06 -18.04 -15.82
C ASN A 310 20.22 -18.25 -14.55
N LEU A 311 18.90 -18.09 -14.67
CA LEU A 311 17.95 -18.18 -13.56
C LEU A 311 17.46 -19.61 -13.27
N ASN A 312 17.88 -20.61 -14.06
CA ASN A 312 17.47 -22.02 -13.93
C ASN A 312 15.94 -22.22 -13.74
N SER A 313 15.11 -21.36 -14.33
CA SER A 313 13.65 -21.42 -14.24
C SER A 313 13.03 -21.66 -15.60
N SER A 314 12.09 -22.60 -15.66
CA SER A 314 11.25 -22.88 -16.83
C SER A 314 9.89 -22.16 -16.79
N THR A 315 9.59 -21.47 -15.70
CA THR A 315 8.26 -20.87 -15.43
C THR A 315 8.22 -19.37 -15.68
N ILE A 316 9.38 -18.70 -15.71
CA ILE A 316 9.48 -17.28 -16.03
C ILE A 316 8.98 -17.04 -17.46
N THR A 317 7.91 -16.26 -17.58
CA THR A 317 7.31 -15.85 -18.85
C THR A 317 7.83 -14.49 -19.30
N THR A 318 8.22 -13.63 -18.34
CA THR A 318 8.70 -12.27 -18.60
C THR A 318 9.95 -11.97 -17.79
N LEU A 319 11.03 -11.61 -18.49
CA LEU A 319 12.29 -11.13 -17.90
C LEU A 319 12.63 -9.77 -18.52
N SER A 320 12.67 -8.73 -17.69
CA SER A 320 13.10 -7.39 -18.12
C SER A 320 14.49 -7.07 -17.60
N LEU A 321 15.38 -6.66 -18.52
CA LEU A 321 16.81 -6.39 -18.26
C LEU A 321 17.24 -5.00 -18.79
N LYS A 322 16.30 -4.08 -18.99
CA LYS A 322 16.57 -2.77 -19.61
C LYS A 322 17.58 -1.97 -18.80
N CYS A 323 18.36 -1.13 -19.47
CA CYS A 323 19.30 -0.23 -18.80
C CYS A 323 20.31 -0.93 -17.86
N ASN A 324 20.72 -2.16 -18.21
CA ASN A 324 21.88 -2.84 -17.63
C ASN A 324 23.13 -2.62 -18.52
N GLN A 325 24.25 -3.25 -18.17
CA GLN A 325 25.55 -3.15 -18.86
C GLN A 325 25.88 -4.41 -19.68
N ILE A 326 24.85 -5.07 -20.21
CA ILE A 326 25.00 -6.34 -20.95
C ILE A 326 25.74 -6.09 -22.26
N GLN A 327 26.92 -6.69 -22.42
CA GLN A 327 27.70 -6.65 -23.64
C GLN A 327 27.40 -7.87 -24.51
N TYR A 328 27.31 -7.66 -25.82
CA TYR A 328 27.03 -8.67 -26.85
C TYR A 328 28.28 -8.98 -27.67
#